data_AF-A0A2D2DDX6-F1
#
_entry.id   AF-A0A2D2DDX6-F1
#
_cell.length_a   1.000
_cell.length_b   1.000
_cell.length_c   1.000
_cell.angle_alpha   90.00
_cell.angle_beta   90.00
_cell.angle_gamma   90.00
#
_symmetry.space_group_name_H-M   'P 1'
#
loop_
_entity.id
_entity.type
_entity.pdbx_description
1 polymer ?
#
loop_
_entity_poly.entity_id
_entity_poly.type
_entity_poly.pdbx_seq_one_letter_code
_entity_poly.pdbx_strand_id
1 'polypeptide(L)'
;MTSGNHATAYAAVHRPEHRPCPGRLDLGRYQYHRAGHRRHHLRPPVRARCDQAAGVRRLAVRRLGRAIPAGLGLRGAVLGRHLVGRGGFAGAPVSSLIGHAAAGATVFLAHAPGAAPRSRLALVLLVSLALLPDLDYLPFWLFGIDSEPRWSHSLLFGLGASLLAWLALRGALPFAALALAACSHPLLDLLVGVHPVPLFWPLPLAQVESPIGLLPSAGRLSFTNIYLWRNLLIECLVLLPPCALIVALARRVAWRRIAVASLVAGPCWALATVWSLRIHG
;
A
#
# COMPACT_ATOMS: atom_id res chain seq x y z
N MET A 1 -28.46 47.99 82.56
CA MET A 1 -27.63 48.72 81.58
C MET A 1 -27.61 47.91 80.29
N THR A 2 -28.30 48.45 79.29
CA THR A 2 -28.17 48.29 77.82
C THR A 2 -26.78 47.81 77.36
N SER A 3 -26.53 47.13 76.24
CA SER A 3 -27.24 46.73 75.00
C SER A 3 -26.09 46.32 74.03
N GLY A 4 -26.31 45.37 73.11
CA GLY A 4 -25.46 45.18 71.91
C GLY A 4 -24.86 43.77 71.79
N ASN A 5 -25.53 42.73 71.26
CA ASN A 5 -26.06 42.42 69.91
C ASN A 5 -25.03 42.11 68.80
N HIS A 6 -25.01 40.82 68.45
CA HIS A 6 -25.12 40.18 67.12
C HIS A 6 -24.50 40.82 65.85
N ALA A 7 -23.69 40.03 65.14
CA ALA A 7 -23.69 39.90 63.67
C ALA A 7 -22.96 38.60 63.28
N THR A 8 -23.62 37.52 62.82
CA THR A 8 -24.20 37.21 61.49
C THR A 8 -23.17 36.92 60.40
N ALA A 9 -23.24 35.67 59.92
CA ALA A 9 -22.46 35.08 58.85
C ALA A 9 -22.78 35.65 57.46
N TYR A 10 -21.78 35.73 56.59
CA TYR A 10 -21.94 35.86 55.15
C TYR A 10 -21.10 34.79 54.43
N ALA A 11 -21.80 33.91 53.72
CA ALA A 11 -21.23 32.96 52.78
C ALA A 11 -20.88 33.67 51.47
N ALA A 12 -19.64 33.56 51.02
CA ALA A 12 -19.15 34.11 49.76
C ALA A 12 -19.42 33.14 48.60
N VAL A 13 -20.20 33.61 47.63
CA VAL A 13 -20.47 32.96 46.34
C VAL A 13 -19.27 33.20 45.42
N HIS A 14 -18.50 32.16 45.12
CA HIS A 14 -17.43 32.19 44.12
C HIS A 14 -18.03 32.19 42.70
N ARG A 15 -17.71 33.25 41.94
CA ARG A 15 -17.90 33.30 40.48
C ARG A 15 -16.85 32.45 39.76
N PRO A 16 -17.18 31.73 38.68
CA PRO A 16 -16.19 31.05 37.85
C PRO A 16 -15.47 32.03 36.91
N GLU A 17 -14.14 31.95 36.90
CA GLU A 17 -13.24 32.65 36.00
C GLU A 17 -13.34 32.07 34.57
N HIS A 18 -13.63 32.94 33.60
CA HIS A 18 -13.51 32.63 32.18
C HIS A 18 -12.02 32.61 31.77
N ARG A 19 -11.51 31.44 31.39
CA ARG A 19 -10.21 31.31 30.72
C ARG A 19 -10.32 31.67 29.23
N PRO A 20 -9.42 32.50 28.67
CA PRO A 20 -9.37 32.76 27.22
C PRO A 20 -8.68 31.63 26.46
N CYS A 21 -9.27 31.22 25.34
CA CYS A 21 -8.67 30.28 24.38
C CYS A 21 -7.46 30.92 23.67
N PRO A 22 -6.31 30.22 23.55
CA PRO A 22 -5.21 30.68 22.72
C PRO A 22 -5.37 30.20 21.27
N GLY A 23 -5.05 31.08 20.32
CA GLY A 23 -4.71 30.69 18.94
C GLY A 23 -5.76 30.98 17.87
N ARG A 24 -6.05 32.26 17.62
CA ARG A 24 -6.57 32.69 16.30
C ARG A 24 -5.54 33.60 15.66
N LEU A 25 -4.81 33.03 14.69
CA LEU A 25 -3.86 33.74 13.86
C LEU A 25 -4.57 34.83 13.06
N ASP A 26 -4.01 36.02 13.22
CA ASP A 26 -4.35 37.27 12.56
C ASP A 26 -4.01 37.14 11.07
N LEU A 27 -5.02 37.07 10.20
CA LEU A 27 -4.83 37.16 8.76
C LEU A 27 -4.98 38.61 8.33
N GLY A 28 -3.85 39.14 7.87
CA GLY A 28 -3.63 40.51 7.47
C GLY A 28 -4.72 41.10 6.58
N ARG A 29 -5.06 42.33 6.93
CA ARG A 29 -5.78 43.31 6.12
C ARG A 29 -5.02 43.54 4.80
N TYR A 30 -5.60 43.08 3.69
CA TYR A 30 -5.39 43.74 2.41
C TYR A 30 -6.45 44.83 2.25
N GLN A 31 -6.01 46.08 2.43
CA GLN A 31 -6.76 47.27 2.02
C GLN A 31 -6.74 47.32 0.48
N TYR A 32 -7.90 47.11 -0.15
CA TYR A 32 -8.12 47.57 -1.52
C TYR A 32 -8.97 48.85 -1.49
N HIS A 33 -8.42 49.87 -2.12
CA HIS A 33 -9.00 51.19 -2.23
C HIS A 33 -10.23 51.20 -3.14
N ARG A 34 -11.20 51.96 -2.65
CA ARG A 34 -12.56 52.29 -3.08
C ARG A 34 -12.65 52.96 -4.47
N ALA A 35 -13.56 52.46 -5.31
CA ALA A 35 -14.44 53.21 -6.22
C ALA A 35 -15.63 52.27 -6.50
N GLY A 36 -16.88 52.49 -6.14
CA GLY A 36 -17.66 53.72 -6.11
C GLY A 36 -18.87 53.48 -7.01
N HIS A 37 -19.94 52.83 -6.53
CA HIS A 37 -21.28 52.96 -7.11
C HIS A 37 -22.40 52.50 -6.15
N ARG A 38 -23.54 53.15 -6.29
CA ARG A 38 -24.63 53.33 -5.32
C ARG A 38 -25.55 52.12 -5.16
N ARG A 39 -26.01 51.96 -3.91
CA ARG A 39 -27.32 51.50 -3.37
C ARG A 39 -28.25 50.72 -4.31
N HIS A 40 -28.75 49.58 -3.84
CA HIS A 40 -30.19 49.40 -3.56
C HIS A 40 -30.41 48.28 -2.52
N HIS A 41 -31.38 48.56 -1.65
CA HIS A 41 -31.91 47.69 -0.61
C HIS A 41 -32.42 46.35 -1.15
N LEU A 42 -32.30 45.28 -0.34
CA LEU A 42 -33.38 44.33 0.00
C LEU A 42 -32.84 43.24 0.96
N ARG A 43 -33.30 43.28 2.22
CA ARG A 43 -33.48 42.09 3.09
C ARG A 43 -34.84 41.46 2.70
N PRO A 44 -35.11 40.14 2.84
CA PRO A 44 -35.21 39.41 4.12
C PRO A 44 -34.93 37.87 3.99
N PRO A 45 -35.49 36.95 4.82
CA PRO A 45 -35.26 36.73 6.25
C PRO A 45 -34.73 35.31 6.59
N VAL A 46 -34.30 35.18 7.84
CA VAL A 46 -34.28 34.02 8.75
C VAL A 46 -34.89 32.70 8.25
N ARG A 47 -34.13 31.61 8.32
CA ARG A 47 -34.63 30.31 8.81
C ARG A 47 -33.52 29.43 9.38
N ALA A 48 -33.76 29.01 10.62
CA ALA A 48 -32.99 28.04 11.39
C ALA A 48 -33.06 26.63 10.76
N ARG A 49 -32.01 25.84 10.96
CA ARG A 49 -32.07 24.43 11.38
C ARG A 49 -30.67 23.90 11.65
N CYS A 50 -30.31 23.88 12.93
CA CYS A 50 -29.55 22.77 13.48
C CYS A 50 -30.44 21.51 13.44
N ASP A 51 -29.79 20.35 13.47
CA ASP A 51 -30.32 18.98 13.58
C ASP A 51 -30.25 18.16 12.29
N GLN A 52 -29.20 17.35 12.20
CA GLN A 52 -29.24 15.96 11.72
C GLN A 52 -27.92 15.30 12.17
N ALA A 53 -27.94 14.66 13.34
CA ALA A 53 -28.27 13.24 13.52
C ALA A 53 -27.08 12.32 13.20
N ALA A 54 -26.28 12.07 14.24
CA ALA A 54 -25.33 10.97 14.31
C ALA A 54 -26.08 9.63 14.28
N GLY A 55 -26.15 9.00 13.12
CA GLY A 55 -26.68 7.65 12.94
C GLY A 55 -25.60 6.59 13.18
N VAL A 56 -25.42 6.18 14.43
CA VAL A 56 -24.65 4.98 14.80
C VAL A 56 -25.48 3.75 14.42
N ARG A 57 -25.20 3.14 13.26
CA ARG A 57 -25.71 1.80 12.93
C ARG A 57 -24.76 0.75 13.52
N ARG A 58 -25.15 0.17 14.64
CA ARG A 58 -24.62 -1.10 15.15
C ARG A 58 -25.03 -2.21 14.18
N LEU A 59 -24.08 -2.85 13.52
CA LEU A 59 -24.34 -4.08 12.78
C LEU A 59 -24.23 -5.26 13.74
N ALA A 60 -25.32 -6.02 13.83
CA ALA A 60 -25.43 -7.23 14.62
C ALA A 60 -24.51 -8.32 14.06
N VAL A 61 -23.60 -8.83 14.89
CA VAL A 61 -22.82 -10.04 14.64
C VAL A 61 -23.74 -11.24 14.87
N ARG A 62 -24.28 -11.81 13.78
CA ARG A 62 -24.88 -13.14 13.81
C ARG A 62 -23.77 -14.20 13.86
N ARG A 63 -23.71 -14.92 14.97
CA ARG A 63 -23.00 -16.18 15.11
C ARG A 63 -23.57 -17.18 14.11
N LEU A 64 -22.74 -17.69 13.21
CA LEU A 64 -23.03 -18.91 12.45
C LEU A 64 -22.13 -20.02 13.00
N GLY A 65 -22.81 -21.02 13.54
CA GLY A 65 -22.22 -22.18 14.18
C GLY A 65 -21.57 -23.13 13.18
N ARG A 66 -20.60 -23.84 13.74
CA ARG A 66 -19.84 -24.97 13.19
C ARG A 66 -20.71 -26.02 12.48
N ALA A 67 -20.19 -26.54 11.38
CA ALA A 67 -20.01 -27.98 11.15
C ALA A 67 -18.96 -28.16 10.03
N ILE A 68 -17.80 -28.73 10.37
CA ILE A 68 -16.79 -29.20 9.41
C ILE A 68 -16.83 -30.73 9.48
N PRO A 69 -17.19 -31.46 8.41
CA PRO A 69 -16.93 -32.88 8.35
C PRO A 69 -15.45 -33.13 8.01
N ALA A 70 -14.87 -34.04 8.77
CA ALA A 70 -13.54 -34.58 8.59
C ALA A 70 -13.48 -35.54 7.38
N GLY A 71 -12.33 -35.54 6.72
CA GLY A 71 -11.88 -36.67 5.90
C GLY A 71 -11.91 -36.40 4.39
N LEU A 72 -10.74 -36.16 3.81
CA LEU A 72 -10.32 -36.85 2.59
C LEU A 72 -8.80 -36.80 2.48
N GLY A 73 -8.18 -37.97 2.31
CA GLY A 73 -6.75 -38.17 2.39
C GLY A 73 -5.96 -37.64 1.21
N LEU A 74 -4.79 -37.08 1.50
CA LEU A 74 -3.73 -36.81 0.53
C LEU A 74 -2.65 -37.88 0.68
N ARG A 75 -2.74 -38.92 -0.16
CA ARG A 75 -1.64 -39.83 -0.46
C ARG A 75 -1.10 -39.50 -1.85
N GLY A 76 0.20 -39.22 -1.91
CA GLY A 76 1.06 -39.57 -3.04
C GLY A 76 1.21 -38.53 -4.15
N ALA A 77 2.35 -37.84 -4.16
CA ALA A 77 3.15 -37.59 -5.37
C ALA A 77 4.48 -36.91 -4.96
N VAL A 78 5.40 -37.69 -4.40
CA VAL A 78 6.82 -37.35 -4.34
C VAL A 78 7.52 -38.39 -5.21
N LEU A 79 7.86 -38.05 -6.45
CA LEU A 79 9.05 -38.52 -7.15
C LEU A 79 9.11 -37.93 -8.57
N GLY A 80 10.26 -37.34 -8.89
CA GLY A 80 10.76 -37.33 -10.26
C GLY A 80 10.82 -35.97 -10.93
N ARG A 81 11.96 -35.27 -10.76
CA ARG A 81 12.75 -34.66 -11.85
C ARG A 81 14.02 -34.00 -11.30
N HIS A 82 14.96 -34.83 -10.85
CA HIS A 82 16.37 -34.49 -11.00
C HIS A 82 16.79 -35.05 -12.35
N LEU A 83 17.23 -34.16 -13.26
CA LEU A 83 18.08 -34.35 -14.45
C LEU A 83 17.62 -33.40 -15.58
N VAL A 84 18.03 -32.14 -15.48
CA VAL A 84 18.19 -31.28 -16.66
C VAL A 84 19.53 -30.55 -16.55
N GLY A 85 20.45 -30.97 -17.42
CA GLY A 85 21.52 -30.21 -18.06
C GLY A 85 22.25 -29.11 -17.26
N ARG A 86 23.45 -29.45 -16.77
CA ARG A 86 24.59 -28.52 -16.74
C ARG A 86 25.02 -28.24 -18.19
N GLY A 87 24.85 -27.00 -18.66
CA GLY A 87 25.38 -26.59 -19.96
C GLY A 87 24.78 -25.29 -20.47
N GLY A 88 25.40 -24.17 -20.11
CA GLY A 88 25.05 -22.85 -20.59
C GLY A 88 24.93 -21.89 -19.43
N PHE A 89 25.74 -20.83 -19.43
CA PHE A 89 25.68 -19.71 -18.49
C PHE A 89 24.21 -19.34 -18.18
N ALA A 90 23.65 -19.85 -17.10
CA ALA A 90 22.33 -19.48 -16.64
C ALA A 90 22.48 -18.05 -16.14
N GLY A 91 21.97 -17.07 -16.90
CA GLY A 91 21.78 -15.76 -16.32
C GLY A 91 20.85 -15.94 -15.13
N ALA A 92 21.19 -15.32 -14.00
CA ALA A 92 20.26 -15.26 -12.88
C ALA A 92 18.92 -14.75 -13.43
N PRO A 93 17.80 -15.48 -13.19
CA PRO A 93 16.49 -15.01 -13.58
C PRO A 93 16.29 -13.65 -12.91
N VAL A 94 16.10 -12.62 -13.72
CA VAL A 94 15.95 -11.27 -13.18
C VAL A 94 14.48 -11.13 -12.82
N SER A 95 14.22 -11.05 -11.52
CA SER A 95 12.91 -10.68 -11.01
C SER A 95 12.52 -9.32 -11.56
N SER A 96 11.23 -9.07 -11.73
CA SER A 96 10.85 -7.86 -12.44
C SER A 96 10.98 -6.60 -11.62
N LEU A 97 12.09 -5.93 -11.87
CA LEU A 97 12.38 -4.59 -11.40
C LEU A 97 11.19 -3.62 -11.61
N ILE A 98 10.49 -3.72 -12.74
CA ILE A 98 9.40 -2.81 -13.07
C ILE A 98 8.13 -3.13 -12.27
N GLY A 99 7.77 -4.40 -12.10
CA GLY A 99 6.63 -4.80 -11.27
C GLY A 99 6.83 -4.40 -9.81
N HIS A 100 8.02 -4.64 -9.27
CA HIS A 100 8.37 -4.29 -7.89
C HIS A 100 8.41 -2.78 -7.66
N ALA A 101 9.01 -2.04 -8.59
CA ALA A 101 8.99 -0.57 -8.53
C ALA A 101 7.56 -0.03 -8.64
N ALA A 102 6.72 -0.61 -9.51
CA ALA A 102 5.32 -0.24 -9.64
C ALA A 102 4.52 -0.53 -8.36
N ALA A 103 4.81 -1.63 -7.65
CA ALA A 103 4.19 -1.92 -6.36
C ALA A 103 4.54 -0.88 -5.30
N GLY A 104 5.82 -0.52 -5.15
CA GLY A 104 6.26 0.55 -4.26
C GLY A 104 5.62 1.91 -4.60
N ALA A 105 5.54 2.25 -5.89
CA ALA A 105 4.86 3.46 -6.36
C ALA A 105 3.35 3.43 -6.10
N THR A 106 2.71 2.26 -6.23
CA THR A 106 1.29 2.06 -5.93
C THR A 106 1.00 2.33 -4.47
N VAL A 107 1.82 1.80 -3.55
CA VAL A 107 1.69 2.07 -2.12
C VAL A 107 1.81 3.57 -1.84
N PHE A 108 2.79 4.25 -2.44
CA PHE A 108 2.96 5.69 -2.31
C PHE A 108 1.72 6.47 -2.80
N LEU A 109 1.24 6.18 -4.00
CA LEU A 109 0.09 6.87 -4.62
C LEU A 109 -1.23 6.58 -3.90
N ALA A 110 -1.39 5.38 -3.35
CA ALA A 110 -2.54 4.99 -2.55
C ALA A 110 -2.53 5.67 -1.17
N HIS A 111 -1.35 5.90 -0.60
CA HIS A 111 -1.21 6.45 0.74
C HIS A 111 -1.31 7.98 0.82
N ALA A 112 -0.90 8.71 -0.23
CA ALA A 112 -0.76 10.17 -0.19
C ALA A 112 -1.71 10.92 -1.15
N PRO A 113 -3.01 11.07 -0.84
CA PRO A 113 -3.89 11.95 -1.59
C PRO A 113 -3.55 13.43 -1.29
N GLY A 114 -2.58 14.00 -2.03
CA GLY A 114 -2.37 15.46 -2.12
C GLY A 114 -1.25 16.07 -1.26
N ALA A 115 -0.20 15.32 -0.88
CA ALA A 115 0.84 15.83 0.03
C ALA A 115 2.00 16.60 -0.66
N ALA A 116 2.50 17.60 0.09
CA ALA A 116 3.59 18.55 -0.19
C ALA A 116 4.97 17.90 -0.57
N PRO A 117 6.02 18.67 -0.96
CA PRO A 117 7.29 18.17 -1.55
C PRO A 117 8.08 17.10 -0.78
N ARG A 118 7.76 16.82 0.49
CA ARG A 118 8.19 15.60 1.22
C ARG A 118 7.69 14.29 0.56
N SER A 119 6.85 14.39 -0.45
CA SER A 119 6.27 13.30 -1.22
C SER A 119 7.29 12.58 -2.13
N ARG A 120 8.32 13.25 -2.66
CA ARG A 120 9.31 12.58 -3.55
C ARG A 120 10.24 11.62 -2.80
N LEU A 121 10.72 12.01 -1.62
CA LEU A 121 11.56 11.13 -0.79
C LEU A 121 10.77 9.89 -0.35
N ALA A 122 9.51 10.05 0.02
CA ALA A 122 8.64 8.93 0.36
C ALA A 122 8.45 7.95 -0.81
N LEU A 123 8.28 8.46 -2.04
CA LEU A 123 8.25 7.63 -3.24
C LEU A 123 9.55 6.85 -3.41
N VAL A 124 10.70 7.54 -3.35
CA VAL A 124 12.02 6.90 -3.49
C VAL A 124 12.18 5.81 -2.43
N LEU A 125 11.87 6.10 -1.16
CA LEU A 125 11.99 5.12 -0.08
C LEU A 125 11.10 3.90 -0.28
N LEU A 126 9.83 4.08 -0.65
CA LEU A 126 8.91 2.96 -0.87
C LEU A 126 9.30 2.11 -2.08
N VAL A 127 9.77 2.73 -3.17
CA VAL A 127 10.30 2.01 -4.32
C VAL A 127 11.59 1.27 -3.98
N SER A 128 12.54 1.93 -3.30
CA SER A 128 13.79 1.30 -2.86
C SER A 128 13.52 0.12 -1.92
N LEU A 129 12.53 0.23 -1.04
CA LEU A 129 12.17 -0.85 -0.13
C LEU A 129 11.53 -2.04 -0.86
N ALA A 130 10.74 -1.79 -1.91
CA ALA A 130 10.20 -2.84 -2.78
C ALA A 130 11.27 -3.50 -3.66
N LEU A 131 12.36 -2.80 -3.99
CA LEU A 131 13.50 -3.33 -4.74
C LEU A 131 14.58 -3.95 -3.85
N LEU A 132 14.47 -3.80 -2.53
CA LEU A 132 15.52 -4.18 -1.59
C LEU A 132 15.91 -5.68 -1.69
N PRO A 133 14.97 -6.63 -1.88
CA PRO A 133 15.33 -8.04 -1.99
C PRO A 133 16.28 -8.33 -3.16
N ASP A 134 16.11 -7.66 -4.30
CA ASP A 134 16.95 -7.82 -5.50
C ASP A 134 18.42 -7.36 -5.29
N LEU A 135 18.73 -6.65 -4.20
CA LEU A 135 20.12 -6.28 -3.94
C LEU A 135 21.01 -7.49 -3.63
N ASP A 136 20.43 -8.64 -3.29
CA ASP A 136 21.18 -9.89 -3.14
C ASP A 136 21.75 -10.45 -4.46
N TYR A 137 21.27 -9.97 -5.62
CA TYR A 137 21.91 -10.25 -6.91
C TYR A 137 23.24 -9.51 -7.10
N LEU A 138 23.53 -8.45 -6.34
CA LEU A 138 24.79 -7.72 -6.47
C LEU A 138 26.01 -8.58 -6.09
N PRO A 139 26.04 -9.28 -4.93
CA PRO A 139 27.09 -10.25 -4.63
C PRO A 139 27.27 -11.32 -5.71
N PHE A 140 26.18 -11.81 -6.29
CA PHE A 140 26.23 -12.78 -7.38
C PHE A 140 26.87 -12.17 -8.64
N TRP A 141 26.45 -10.98 -9.06
CA TRP A 141 26.99 -10.33 -10.27
C TRP A 141 28.44 -9.86 -10.11
N LEU A 142 28.82 -9.36 -8.93
CA LEU A 142 30.14 -8.80 -8.67
C LEU A 142 31.18 -9.87 -8.32
N PHE A 143 30.77 -10.91 -7.58
CA PHE A 143 31.69 -11.88 -6.99
C PHE A 143 31.35 -13.34 -7.30
N GLY A 144 30.23 -13.62 -7.99
CA GLY A 144 29.79 -14.99 -8.26
C GLY A 144 29.31 -15.75 -7.02
N ILE A 145 28.91 -15.03 -5.96
CA ILE A 145 28.46 -15.64 -4.71
C ILE A 145 26.96 -15.94 -4.80
N ASP A 146 26.61 -17.23 -4.90
CA ASP A 146 25.23 -17.69 -4.84
C ASP A 146 24.71 -17.72 -3.40
N SER A 147 23.61 -17.00 -3.15
CA SER A 147 22.95 -16.96 -1.85
C SER A 147 21.72 -17.88 -1.87
N GLU A 148 21.92 -19.18 -1.66
CA GLU A 148 20.84 -20.14 -1.46
C GLU A 148 20.70 -20.54 0.02
N PRO A 149 19.51 -20.40 0.66
CA PRO A 149 18.29 -19.78 0.12
C PRO A 149 18.40 -18.25 0.06
N ARG A 150 17.70 -17.63 -0.89
CA ARG A 150 17.59 -16.17 -1.05
C ARG A 150 16.79 -15.51 0.08
N TRP A 151 17.38 -15.45 1.26
CA TRP A 151 16.73 -15.02 2.51
C TRP A 151 16.13 -13.60 2.48
N SER A 152 16.63 -12.73 1.59
CA SER A 152 16.07 -11.39 1.34
C SER A 152 14.65 -11.45 0.74
N HIS A 153 14.29 -12.55 0.07
CA HIS A 153 12.98 -12.78 -0.52
C HIS A 153 11.99 -13.43 0.48
N SER A 154 12.18 -13.16 1.78
CA SER A 154 11.29 -13.61 2.86
C SER A 154 10.42 -12.48 3.39
N LEU A 155 9.22 -12.81 3.88
CA LEU A 155 8.34 -11.84 4.53
C LEU A 155 8.98 -11.28 5.80
N LEU A 156 9.73 -12.10 6.54
CA LEU A 156 10.40 -11.66 7.76
C LEU A 156 11.47 -10.61 7.46
N PHE A 157 12.26 -10.80 6.40
CA PHE A 157 13.21 -9.79 5.94
C PHE A 157 12.49 -8.49 5.56
N GLY A 158 11.42 -8.56 4.77
CA GLY A 158 10.63 -7.39 4.39
C GLY A 158 10.06 -6.62 5.59
N LEU A 159 9.50 -7.33 6.57
CA LEU A 159 8.99 -6.73 7.82
C LEU A 159 10.11 -6.12 8.67
N GLY A 160 11.26 -6.80 8.77
CA GLY A 160 12.44 -6.29 9.46
C GLY A 160 12.99 -5.01 8.83
N ALA A 161 13.15 -5.00 7.49
CA ALA A 161 13.56 -3.82 6.73
C ALA A 161 12.57 -2.66 6.92
N SER A 162 11.27 -2.96 6.92
CA SER A 162 10.21 -1.97 7.17
C SER A 162 10.28 -1.39 8.57
N LEU A 163 10.57 -2.20 9.59
CA LEU A 163 10.72 -1.76 10.97
C LEU A 163 11.95 -0.85 11.10
N LEU A 164 13.09 -1.24 10.54
CA LEU A 164 14.30 -0.41 10.53
C LEU A 164 14.08 0.92 9.83
N ALA A 165 13.44 0.91 8.65
CA ALA A 165 13.08 2.13 7.93
C ALA A 165 12.12 3.01 8.76
N TRP A 166 11.12 2.41 9.40
CA TRP A 166 10.16 3.12 10.24
C TRP A 166 10.83 3.82 11.44
N LEU A 167 11.75 3.11 12.12
CA LEU A 167 12.55 3.66 13.22
C LEU A 167 13.49 4.78 12.73
N ALA A 168 14.18 4.57 11.61
CA ALA A 168 15.10 5.57 11.02
C ALA A 168 14.36 6.85 10.60
N LEU A 169 13.14 6.70 10.05
CA LEU A 169 12.27 7.81 9.68
C LEU A 169 11.51 8.41 10.86
N ARG A 170 11.70 7.89 12.08
CA ARG A 170 10.99 8.32 13.30
C ARG A 170 9.47 8.35 13.11
N GLY A 171 8.93 7.37 12.38
CA GLY A 171 7.50 7.27 12.08
C GLY A 171 6.96 8.30 11.09
N ALA A 172 7.80 9.00 10.32
CA ALA A 172 7.35 9.96 9.30
C ALA A 172 6.48 9.32 8.20
N LEU A 173 6.63 8.01 7.98
CA LEU A 173 5.73 7.19 7.18
C LEU A 173 5.09 6.12 8.08
N PRO A 174 3.83 5.72 7.85
CA PRO A 174 3.24 4.66 8.62
C PRO A 174 3.92 3.33 8.29
N PHE A 175 4.16 2.53 9.33
CA PHE A 175 4.73 1.20 9.21
C PHE A 175 4.01 0.35 8.17
N ALA A 176 2.67 0.43 8.10
CA ALA A 176 1.88 -0.32 7.12
C ALA A 176 2.26 -0.01 5.66
N ALA A 177 2.59 1.25 5.33
CA ALA A 177 3.02 1.59 3.97
C ALA A 177 4.41 1.00 3.67
N LEU A 178 5.33 1.08 4.63
CA LEU A 178 6.66 0.47 4.50
C LEU A 178 6.56 -1.04 4.36
N ALA A 179 5.76 -1.70 5.21
CA ALA A 179 5.52 -3.13 5.19
C ALA A 179 4.88 -3.60 3.88
N LEU A 180 3.86 -2.89 3.38
CA LEU A 180 3.25 -3.22 2.09
C LEU A 180 4.24 -3.10 0.94
N ALA A 181 5.11 -2.07 0.95
CA ALA A 181 6.13 -1.92 -0.07
C ALA A 181 7.18 -3.04 0.00
N ALA A 182 7.76 -3.29 1.18
CA ALA A 182 8.79 -4.32 1.37
C ALA A 182 8.27 -5.73 1.06
N CYS A 183 7.08 -6.07 1.55
CA CYS A 183 6.50 -7.40 1.37
C CYS A 183 5.86 -7.59 -0.01
N SER A 184 5.66 -6.54 -0.80
CA SER A 184 5.12 -6.69 -2.16
C SER A 184 6.03 -7.53 -3.05
N HIS A 185 7.35 -7.42 -2.86
CA HIS A 185 8.33 -8.12 -3.66
C HIS A 185 8.21 -9.65 -3.59
N PRO A 186 8.38 -10.30 -2.42
CA PRO A 186 8.26 -11.76 -2.34
C PRO A 186 6.86 -12.28 -2.70
N LEU A 187 5.83 -11.45 -2.58
CA LEU A 187 4.47 -11.79 -3.03
C LEU A 187 4.33 -11.76 -4.55
N LEU A 188 4.95 -10.78 -5.22
CA LEU A 188 4.99 -10.72 -6.69
C LEU A 188 5.85 -11.83 -7.27
N ASP A 189 6.94 -12.20 -6.61
CA ASP A 189 7.76 -13.35 -6.97
C ASP A 189 6.96 -14.67 -6.91
N LEU A 190 6.08 -14.80 -5.92
CA LEU A 190 5.18 -15.95 -5.85
C LEU A 190 4.25 -16.03 -7.08
N LEU A 191 3.87 -14.89 -7.67
CA LEU A 191 3.05 -14.85 -8.90
C LEU A 191 3.81 -15.28 -10.16
N VAL A 192 5.14 -15.41 -10.12
CA VAL A 192 5.92 -15.99 -11.22
C VAL A 192 5.66 -17.50 -11.32
N GLY A 193 5.44 -18.18 -10.19
CA GLY A 193 4.98 -19.58 -10.13
C GLY A 193 5.95 -20.67 -10.58
N VAL A 194 7.08 -20.34 -11.21
CA VAL A 194 8.06 -21.33 -11.70
C VAL A 194 9.22 -21.54 -10.73
N HIS A 195 9.47 -20.57 -9.83
CA HIS A 195 10.60 -20.62 -8.92
C HIS A 195 10.14 -20.68 -7.47
N PRO A 196 10.71 -21.59 -6.66
CA PRO A 196 10.43 -21.62 -5.25
C PRO A 196 10.95 -20.35 -4.57
N VAL A 197 10.10 -19.74 -3.75
CA VAL A 197 10.39 -18.51 -3.00
C VAL A 197 10.52 -18.86 -1.52
N PRO A 198 11.60 -18.45 -0.82
CA PRO A 198 11.79 -18.70 0.60
C PRO A 198 10.93 -17.76 1.48
N LEU A 199 9.62 -17.73 1.22
CA LEU A 199 8.66 -16.76 1.77
C LEU A 199 8.67 -16.70 3.31
N PHE A 200 8.86 -17.86 3.95
CA PHE A 200 8.83 -18.02 5.40
C PHE A 200 10.19 -18.26 6.04
N TRP A 201 11.30 -18.08 5.31
CA TRP A 201 12.63 -18.20 5.90
C TRP A 201 12.77 -17.26 7.12
N PRO A 202 13.38 -17.70 8.24
CA PRO A 202 14.15 -18.93 8.45
C PRO A 202 13.34 -20.11 9.03
N LEU A 203 12.01 -20.07 9.01
CA LEU A 203 11.21 -21.20 9.47
C LEU A 203 11.50 -22.44 8.60
N PRO A 204 11.46 -23.66 9.16
CA PRO A 204 11.73 -24.91 8.44
C PRO A 204 10.58 -25.31 7.50
N LEU A 205 9.91 -24.33 6.91
CA LEU A 205 8.89 -24.53 5.89
C LEU A 205 9.58 -24.65 4.54
N ALA A 206 9.15 -25.62 3.73
CA ALA A 206 9.60 -25.74 2.35
C ALA A 206 9.39 -24.42 1.61
N GLN A 207 10.29 -24.10 0.67
CA GLN A 207 10.13 -22.96 -0.21
C GLN A 207 8.75 -23.05 -0.90
N VAL A 208 8.07 -21.91 -1.04
CA VAL A 208 6.70 -21.86 -1.53
C VAL A 208 6.70 -21.64 -3.04
N GLU A 209 5.96 -22.47 -3.75
CA GLU A 209 5.73 -22.35 -5.18
C GLU A 209 4.24 -22.10 -5.43
N SER A 210 3.92 -21.17 -6.34
CA SER A 210 2.54 -21.00 -6.81
C SER A 210 2.27 -22.00 -7.93
N PRO A 211 1.14 -22.74 -7.90
CA PRO A 211 0.75 -23.60 -9.01
C PRO A 211 0.34 -22.81 -10.27
N ILE A 212 0.24 -21.48 -10.16
CA ILE A 212 -0.14 -20.58 -11.24
C ILE A 212 0.99 -19.57 -11.47
N GLY A 213 1.66 -19.69 -12.61
CA GLY A 213 2.60 -18.68 -13.11
C GLY A 213 1.85 -17.59 -13.87
N LEU A 214 1.58 -16.49 -13.19
CA LEU A 214 0.90 -15.33 -13.77
C LEU A 214 1.87 -14.36 -14.43
N LEU A 215 3.11 -14.27 -13.96
CA LEU A 215 4.10 -13.31 -14.45
C LEU A 215 5.28 -14.03 -15.12
N PRO A 216 5.65 -13.67 -16.35
CA PRO A 216 6.77 -14.30 -17.02
C PRO A 216 8.10 -13.77 -16.48
N SER A 217 8.99 -14.67 -16.06
CA SER A 217 10.37 -14.33 -15.68
C SER A 217 11.28 -14.21 -16.89
N ALA A 218 12.16 -13.21 -16.91
CA ALA A 218 13.20 -13.08 -17.93
C ALA A 218 14.52 -13.67 -17.40
N GLY A 219 15.04 -14.71 -18.06
CA GLY A 219 16.29 -15.35 -17.66
C GLY A 219 17.53 -14.46 -17.79
N ARG A 220 17.50 -13.41 -18.61
CA ARG A 220 18.66 -12.51 -18.86
C ARG A 220 18.23 -11.09 -19.22
N LEU A 221 18.82 -10.10 -18.55
CA LEU A 221 18.80 -8.70 -18.96
C LEU A 221 19.70 -8.51 -20.19
N SER A 222 19.08 -8.48 -21.37
CA SER A 222 19.74 -8.05 -22.60
C SER A 222 18.75 -7.26 -23.44
N PHE A 223 19.15 -6.06 -23.88
CA PHE A 223 18.31 -5.22 -24.74
C PHE A 223 18.05 -5.85 -26.12
N THR A 224 18.88 -6.79 -26.55
CA THR A 224 18.68 -7.56 -27.80
C THR A 224 17.77 -8.78 -27.62
N ASN A 225 17.39 -9.11 -26.37
CA ASN A 225 16.55 -10.25 -26.09
C ASN A 225 15.06 -9.89 -26.28
N ILE A 226 14.45 -10.37 -27.37
CA ILE A 226 13.02 -10.16 -27.64
C ILE A 226 12.13 -10.72 -26.53
N TYR A 227 12.55 -11.77 -25.83
CA TYR A 227 11.79 -12.35 -24.71
C TYR A 227 11.76 -11.44 -23.49
N LEU A 228 12.81 -10.64 -23.26
CA LEU A 228 12.82 -9.64 -22.19
C LEU A 228 11.70 -8.63 -22.43
N TRP A 229 11.64 -8.05 -23.63
CA TRP A 229 10.64 -7.04 -23.99
C TRP A 229 9.21 -7.60 -24.00
N ARG A 230 9.04 -8.83 -24.51
CA ARG A 230 7.75 -9.53 -24.45
C ARG A 230 7.30 -9.73 -23.00
N ASN A 231 8.17 -10.26 -22.14
CA ASN A 231 7.84 -10.55 -20.74
C ASN A 231 7.53 -9.26 -19.98
N LEU A 232 8.33 -8.21 -20.20
CA LEU A 232 8.10 -6.89 -19.62
C LEU A 232 6.77 -6.27 -20.05
N LEU A 233 6.41 -6.40 -21.33
CA LEU A 233 5.13 -5.93 -21.83
C LEU A 233 3.97 -6.66 -21.15
N ILE A 234 4.03 -8.00 -21.10
CA ILE A 234 3.00 -8.82 -20.44
C ILE A 234 2.85 -8.40 -18.99
N GLU A 235 3.96 -8.28 -18.29
CA GLU A 235 3.94 -7.90 -16.90
C GLU A 235 3.33 -6.51 -16.67
N CYS A 236 3.72 -5.51 -17.48
CA CYS A 236 3.11 -4.18 -17.39
C CYS A 236 1.60 -4.25 -17.66
N LEU A 237 1.18 -5.01 -18.68
CA LEU A 237 -0.23 -5.17 -19.02
C LEU A 237 -1.02 -5.94 -17.96
N VAL A 238 -0.39 -6.85 -17.21
CA VAL A 238 -1.02 -7.64 -16.15
C VAL A 238 -1.04 -6.91 -14.81
N LEU A 239 0.05 -6.23 -14.43
CA LEU A 239 0.22 -5.60 -13.11
C LEU A 239 -0.25 -4.15 -13.03
N LEU A 240 -0.12 -3.35 -14.10
CA LEU A 240 -0.50 -1.93 -14.01
C LEU A 240 -2.00 -1.72 -13.81
N PRO A 241 -2.92 -2.48 -14.45
CA PRO A 241 -4.35 -2.31 -14.21
C PRO A 241 -4.79 -2.56 -12.74
N PRO A 242 -4.40 -3.65 -12.06
CA PRO A 242 -4.72 -3.81 -10.64
C PRO A 242 -4.04 -2.75 -9.76
N CYS A 243 -2.80 -2.35 -10.07
CA CYS A 243 -2.14 -1.23 -9.38
C CYS A 243 -2.96 0.07 -9.50
N ALA A 244 -3.37 0.42 -10.71
CA ALA A 244 -4.20 1.59 -10.98
C ALA A 244 -5.56 1.52 -10.27
N LEU A 245 -6.16 0.33 -10.22
CA LEU A 245 -7.40 0.10 -9.48
C LEU A 245 -7.22 0.33 -7.97
N ILE A 246 -6.16 -0.22 -7.37
CA ILE A 246 -5.82 -0.02 -5.94
C ILE A 246 -5.67 1.48 -5.65
N VAL A 247 -4.91 2.20 -6.48
CA VAL A 247 -4.73 3.66 -6.35
C VAL A 247 -6.06 4.39 -6.51
N ALA A 248 -6.89 4.03 -7.49
CA ALA A 248 -8.18 4.67 -7.72
C ALA A 248 -9.14 4.47 -6.53
N LEU A 249 -9.18 3.27 -5.96
CA LEU A 249 -9.97 2.94 -4.78
C LEU A 249 -9.48 3.71 -3.55
N ALA A 250 -8.17 3.72 -3.30
CA ALA A 250 -7.57 4.44 -2.17
C ALA A 250 -7.81 5.97 -2.27
N ARG A 251 -7.77 6.51 -3.50
CA ARG A 251 -8.07 7.92 -3.79
C ARG A 251 -9.56 8.24 -3.90
N ARG A 252 -10.44 7.26 -3.67
CA ARG A 252 -11.91 7.40 -3.73
C ARG A 252 -12.38 8.02 -5.05
N VAL A 253 -11.74 7.62 -6.15
CA VAL A 253 -12.15 8.05 -7.49
C VAL A 253 -13.61 7.62 -7.72
N ALA A 254 -14.40 8.49 -8.36
CA ALA A 254 -15.81 8.21 -8.62
C ALA A 254 -15.98 6.88 -9.38
N TRP A 255 -16.89 6.03 -8.91
CA TRP A 255 -17.11 4.69 -9.47
C TRP A 255 -17.33 4.70 -10.99
N ARG A 256 -18.01 5.74 -11.52
CA ARG A 256 -18.24 5.91 -12.96
C ARG A 256 -16.93 6.00 -13.75
N ARG A 257 -15.93 6.71 -13.23
CA ARG A 257 -14.61 6.82 -13.87
C ARG A 257 -13.86 5.50 -13.81
N ILE A 258 -13.95 4.78 -12.69
CA ILE A 258 -13.38 3.44 -12.56
C ILE A 258 -14.04 2.50 -13.58
N ALA A 259 -15.38 2.51 -13.68
CA ALA A 259 -16.11 1.68 -14.62
C ALA A 259 -15.75 1.97 -16.08
N VAL A 260 -15.66 3.24 -16.48
CA VAL A 260 -15.21 3.63 -17.83
C VAL A 260 -13.78 3.17 -18.09
N ALA A 261 -12.86 3.40 -17.15
CA ALA A 261 -11.48 2.94 -17.28
C ALA A 261 -11.39 1.42 -17.39
N SER A 262 -12.14 0.68 -16.58
CA SER A 262 -12.21 -0.79 -16.64
C SER A 262 -12.85 -1.30 -17.92
N LEU A 263 -13.81 -0.58 -18.51
CA LEU A 263 -14.41 -0.97 -19.79
C LEU A 263 -13.41 -0.81 -20.95
N VAL A 264 -12.55 0.22 -20.88
CA VAL A 264 -11.53 0.48 -21.91
C VAL A 264 -10.31 -0.43 -21.72
N ALA A 265 -9.77 -0.53 -20.51
CA ALA A 265 -8.54 -1.27 -20.22
C ALA A 265 -8.77 -2.77 -19.93
N GLY A 266 -9.97 -3.14 -19.49
CA GLY A 266 -10.33 -4.50 -19.08
C GLY A 266 -10.13 -5.55 -20.18
N PRO A 267 -10.58 -5.33 -21.42
CA PRO A 267 -10.32 -6.29 -22.51
C PRO A 267 -8.84 -6.50 -22.77
N CYS A 268 -8.04 -5.43 -22.76
CA CYS A 268 -6.58 -5.51 -22.95
C CYS A 268 -5.92 -6.28 -21.79
N TRP A 269 -6.31 -6.00 -20.55
CA TRP A 269 -5.82 -6.70 -19.37
C TRP A 269 -6.20 -8.19 -19.39
N ALA A 270 -7.43 -8.52 -19.75
CA ALA A 270 -7.90 -9.91 -19.86
C ALA A 270 -7.12 -10.68 -20.93
N LEU A 271 -6.91 -10.08 -22.11
CA LEU A 271 -6.11 -10.68 -23.17
C LEU A 271 -4.65 -10.89 -22.74
N ALA A 272 -4.04 -9.91 -22.06
CA ALA A 272 -2.68 -10.03 -21.55
C ALA A 272 -2.56 -11.12 -20.47
N THR A 273 -3.57 -11.25 -19.61
CA THR A 273 -3.64 -12.29 -18.57
C THR A 273 -3.73 -13.68 -19.19
N VAL A 274 -4.62 -13.87 -20.17
CA VAL A 274 -4.73 -15.13 -20.93
C VAL A 274 -3.44 -15.44 -21.66
N TRP A 275 -2.82 -14.43 -22.29
CA TRP A 275 -1.54 -14.59 -22.96
C TRP A 275 -0.45 -15.04 -21.99
N SER A 276 -0.39 -14.43 -20.80
CA SER A 276 0.57 -14.81 -19.76
C SER A 276 0.37 -16.25 -19.29
N LEU A 277 -0.86 -16.65 -19.01
CA LEU A 277 -1.18 -18.02 -18.55
C LEU A 277 -0.83 -19.07 -19.61
N ARG A 278 -1.05 -18.77 -20.89
CA ARG A 278 -0.68 -19.67 -22.01
C ARG A 278 0.82 -19.86 -22.21
N ILE A 279 1.65 -18.95 -21.69
CA ILE A 279 3.11 -19.12 -21.75
C ILE A 279 3.60 -20.09 -20.66
N HIS A 280 2.84 -20.25 -19.57
CA HIS A 280 3.21 -21.05 -18.41
C HIS A 280 2.53 -22.43 -18.35
N GLY A 281 1.38 -22.61 -19.01
CA GLY A 281 0.66 -23.89 -19.13
C GLY A 281 0.99 -24.62 -20.42
#